data_AF-A0A0B8P511-F1
#
_entry.id   AF-A0A0B8P511-F1
#
_cell.length_a   1.000
_cell.length_b   1.000
_cell.length_c   1.000
_cell.angle_alpha   90.00
_cell.angle_beta   90.00
_cell.angle_gamma   90.00
#
_symmetry.space_group_name_H-M   'P 1'
#
loop_
_entity.id
_entity.type
_entity.pdbx_description
1 polymer ?
#
loop_
_entity_poly.entity_id
_entity_poly.type
_entity_poly.pdbx_seq_one_letter_code
_entity_poly.pdbx_strand_id
1 'polypeptide(L)' 'MSRTVFCEHLKKEADGLDFQLYPGELGKRIFDNISKEAWALWQGKQTMLINEHKLNMMDQSTESV' A
#
# COMPACT_ATOMS: atom_id res chain seq x y z
N MET A 1 -11.58 -15.63 -9.47
CA MET A 1 -12.61 -14.59 -9.34
C MET A 1 -11.96 -13.42 -8.64
N SER A 2 -12.00 -12.27 -9.26
CA SER A 2 -11.38 -11.06 -8.72
C SER A 2 -12.24 -10.53 -7.57
N ARG A 3 -11.63 -10.36 -6.39
CA ARG A 3 -12.33 -9.85 -5.21
C ARG A 3 -12.61 -8.37 -5.43
N THR A 4 -13.85 -7.92 -5.37
CA THR A 4 -14.17 -6.50 -5.35
C THR A 4 -14.09 -5.95 -3.93
N VAL A 5 -13.48 -4.78 -3.77
CA VAL A 5 -13.37 -4.06 -2.49
C VAL A 5 -13.81 -2.62 -2.68
N PHE A 6 -14.36 -2.04 -1.63
CA PHE A 6 -14.63 -0.61 -1.61
C PHE A 6 -13.32 0.12 -1.34
N CYS A 7 -12.77 0.76 -2.37
CA CYS A 7 -11.52 1.48 -2.22
C CYS A 7 -11.76 2.79 -1.49
N GLU A 8 -11.25 2.94 -0.26
CA GLU A 8 -11.43 4.16 0.54
C GLU A 8 -10.77 5.38 -0.15
N HIS A 9 -9.64 5.16 -0.82
CA HIS A 9 -8.91 6.20 -1.54
C HIS A 9 -9.64 6.72 -2.79
N LEU A 10 -10.19 5.82 -3.60
CA LEU A 10 -10.90 6.17 -4.85
C LEU A 10 -12.40 6.39 -4.63
N LYS A 11 -12.92 6.04 -3.44
CA LYS A 11 -14.34 6.07 -3.05
C LYS A 11 -15.27 5.35 -4.04
N LYS A 12 -14.79 4.24 -4.61
CA LYS A 12 -15.51 3.40 -5.58
C LYS A 12 -15.20 1.93 -5.33
N GLU A 13 -16.09 1.05 -5.77
CA GLU A 13 -15.82 -0.38 -5.84
C GLU A 13 -14.84 -0.66 -6.98
N ALA A 14 -13.77 -1.39 -6.65
CA ALA A 14 -12.73 -1.75 -7.60
C ALA A 14 -12.14 -3.11 -7.24
N ASP A 15 -11.28 -3.62 -8.12
CA ASP A 15 -10.60 -4.90 -7.92
C ASP A 15 -9.64 -4.79 -6.72
N GLY A 16 -9.87 -5.60 -5.70
CA GLY A 16 -9.04 -5.73 -4.51
C GLY A 16 -7.74 -6.48 -4.79
N LEU A 17 -6.79 -6.36 -3.87
CA LEU A 17 -5.53 -7.09 -3.91
C LEU A 17 -5.78 -8.61 -3.89
N ASP A 18 -4.95 -9.40 -4.59
CA ASP A 18 -5.09 -10.86 -4.65
C ASP A 18 -4.64 -11.54 -3.35
N PHE A 19 -3.72 -10.92 -2.62
CA PHE A 19 -3.18 -11.44 -1.36
C PHE A 19 -2.79 -10.33 -0.40
N GLN A 20 -2.74 -10.66 0.89
CA GLN A 20 -2.27 -9.77 1.93
C GLN A 20 -0.72 -9.74 1.91
N LEU A 21 -0.14 -8.61 1.52
CA LEU A 21 1.32 -8.41 1.42
C LEU A 21 2.02 -8.33 2.79
N TYR A 22 1.36 -7.75 3.79
CA TYR A 22 1.94 -7.53 5.11
C TYR A 22 1.19 -8.33 6.18
N PRO A 23 1.87 -9.10 7.04
CA PRO A 23 1.21 -9.73 8.19
C PRO A 23 0.72 -8.67 9.19
N GLY A 24 -0.33 -9.00 9.95
CA GLY A 24 -0.91 -8.12 10.97
C GLY A 24 -2.15 -7.33 10.53
N GLU A 25 -2.65 -6.47 11.41
CA GLU A 25 -3.88 -5.70 11.19
C GLU A 25 -3.74 -4.68 10.04
N LEU A 26 -2.53 -4.13 9.86
CA LEU A 26 -2.26 -3.15 8.81
C LEU A 26 -2.48 -3.77 7.41
N GLY A 27 -1.89 -4.93 7.15
CA GLY A 27 -2.08 -5.61 5.87
C GLY A 27 -3.52 -6.07 5.67
N LYS A 28 -4.24 -6.40 6.74
CA LYS A 28 -5.67 -6.75 6.67
C LYS A 28 -6.52 -5.53 6.29
N ARG A 29 -6.23 -4.35 6.85
CA ARG A 29 -6.89 -3.08 6.48
C ARG A 29 -6.63 -2.70 5.03
N ILE A 30 -5.38 -2.80 4.58
CA ILE A 30 -5.00 -2.52 3.20
C ILE A 30 -5.73 -3.49 2.27
N PHE A 31 -5.68 -4.79 2.59
CA PHE A 31 -6.36 -5.80 1.80
C PHE A 31 -7.86 -5.53 1.72
N ASP A 32 -8.50 -5.07 2.80
CA ASP A 32 -9.95 -4.86 2.84
C ASP A 32 -10.43 -3.54 2.22
N ASN A 33 -9.64 -2.46 2.32
CA ASN A 33 -10.07 -1.10 1.95
C ASN A 33 -9.32 -0.50 0.75
N ILE A 34 -8.33 -1.20 0.19
CA ILE A 34 -7.51 -0.68 -0.92
C ILE A 34 -7.62 -1.60 -2.14
N SER A 35 -7.90 -0.98 -3.29
CA SER A 35 -7.92 -1.65 -4.59
C SER A 35 -6.53 -1.73 -5.22
N LYS A 36 -6.34 -2.63 -6.19
CA LYS A 36 -5.13 -2.75 -7.01
C LYS A 36 -4.73 -1.43 -7.66
N GLU A 37 -5.70 -0.67 -8.15
CA GLU A 37 -5.46 0.63 -8.79
C GLU A 37 -4.88 1.65 -7.79
N ALA A 38 -5.48 1.76 -6.61
CA ALA A 38 -4.98 2.64 -5.55
C ALA A 38 -3.62 2.18 -5.00
N TRP A 39 -3.39 0.87 -4.93
CA TRP A 39 -2.10 0.32 -4.51
C TRP A 39 -0.97 0.69 -5.48
N ALA A 40 -1.21 0.58 -6.79
CA ALA A 40 -0.23 0.98 -7.80
C ALA A 40 0.12 2.48 -7.72
N LEU A 41 -0.89 3.34 -7.51
CA LEU A 41 -0.68 4.78 -7.28
C LEU A 41 0.16 5.03 -6.03
N TRP A 42 -0.12 4.31 -4.94
CA TRP A 42 0.64 4.41 -3.70
C TRP A 42 2.11 3.98 -3.89
N GLN A 43 2.38 2.89 -4.62
CA GLN A 43 3.76 2.46 -4.92
C GLN A 43 4.53 3.50 -5.74
N GLY A 44 3.88 4.14 -6.72
CA GLY A 44 4.48 5.24 -7.48
C GLY A 44 4.81 6.45 -6.59
N LYS A 45 3.87 6.83 -5.71
CA LYS A 45 4.08 7.91 -4.74
C LYS A 45 5.19 7.58 -3.74
N GLN A 46 5.28 6.33 -3.28
CA GLN A 46 6.35 5.87 -2.40
C GLN A 46 7.71 6.02 -3.10
N THR A 47 7.81 5.59 -4.37
CA THR A 47 9.04 5.74 -5.17
C THR A 47 9.44 7.21 -5.31
N MET A 48 8.48 8.10 -5.58
CA MET A 48 8.73 9.55 -5.67
C MET A 48 9.27 10.11 -4.35
N LEU A 49 8.63 9.79 -3.22
CA LEU A 49 9.07 10.22 -1.89
C LEU A 49 10.46 9.69 -1.52
N ILE A 50 10.77 8.42 -1.86
CA ILE A 50 12.10 7.83 -1.64
C ILE A 50 13.17 8.64 -2.40
N ASN A 51 12.90 8.96 -3.66
CA ASN A 51 13.83 9.71 -4.50
C ASN A 51 13.97 11.17 -4.06
N GLU A 52 12.88 11.85 -3.71
CA GLU A 52 12.90 13.26 -3.28
C GLU A 52 13.60 13.46 -1.93
N HIS A 53 13.34 12.58 -0.96
CA HIS A 53 13.98 12.67 0.36
C HIS A 53 15.37 12.05 0.41
N LYS A 54 15.87 11.48 -0.71
CA LYS A 54 17.05 10.60 -0.74
C LYS A 54 17.05 9.63 0.45
N LEU A 55 15.88 9.03 0.71
CA LEU A 55 15.76 8.04 1.77
C LEU A 55 16.63 6.85 1.37
N ASN A 56 17.81 6.78 1.98
CA ASN A 56 18.68 5.61 1.86
C ASN A 56 17.92 4.45 2.49
N MET A 57 17.44 3.51 1.68
CA MET A 57 16.94 2.21 2.16
C MET A 57 17.99 1.41 2.96
N MET A 58 19.23 1.93 3.05
CA MET A 58 20.34 1.39 3.84
C MET A 58 20.53 2.07 5.21
N ASP A 59 19.80 3.16 5.51
CA ASP A 59 19.85 3.74 6.85
C ASP A 59 18.93 2.90 7.77
N GLN A 60 19.50 1.86 8.39
CA GLN A 60 18.84 1.00 9.37
C GLN A 60 18.50 1.74 10.69
N SER A 61 18.53 3.07 10.75
CA SER A 61 18.33 3.83 11.99
C SER A 61 16.86 4.07 12.34
N THR A 62 15.90 3.42 11.69
CA THR A 62 14.49 3.51 12.08
C THR A 62 13.87 2.14 12.31
N GLU A 63 14.62 1.24 12.95
CA GLU A 63 14.02 0.21 13.80
C GLU A 63 14.03 0.71 15.26
N SER A 64 12.83 0.93 15.80
CA SER A 64 12.49 0.94 17.23
C SER A 64 13.22 1.90 18.19
N VAL A 65 12.52 2.97 18.61
CA VAL A 65 12.27 3.28 20.04
C VAL A 65 10.84 3.79 20.17
#